data_AF-A0A7D9J3P7-F1
#
_entry.id   AF-A0A7D9J3P7-F1
#
_cell.length_a   1.000
_cell.length_b   1.000
_cell.length_c   1.000
_cell.angle_alpha   90.00
_cell.angle_beta   90.00
_cell.angle_gamma   90.00
#
_symmetry.space_group_name_H-M   'P 1'
#
loop_
_entity.id
_entity.type
_entity.pdbx_description
1 polymer ?
#
loop_
_entity_poly.entity_id
_entity_poly.type
_entity_poly.pdbx_seq_one_letter_code
_entity_poly.pdbx_strand_id
1 'polypeptide(L)'
;MFLKRDKNEDEEKIKEKKLNKKKQAKQKMKEDVEEEDEGAGWEEVKSSHSTEKTRVVFPKDTEINIPVILKKLHEILGARGKKGTDRTDQIEYLKDLRKISEKHNLGPAMSVKIMFNIIASIFDYNPNVATCMKPEMWKSCLDYVDELLTILNDNPTMTVGENIAEDAENLENAEGEGGYRIRGCILITIERADDEFTKMLQGCDCHSTEYVDR
;
A
#
# COMPACT_ATOMS: atom_id res chain seq x y z
N MET A 1 17.29 53.65 43.80
CA MET A 1 17.52 53.53 42.34
C MET A 1 17.75 52.06 42.05
N PHE A 2 16.73 51.31 41.64
CA PHE A 2 16.81 49.86 41.42
C PHE A 2 16.90 49.60 39.91
N LEU A 3 18.03 49.05 39.45
CA LEU A 3 18.22 48.65 38.04
C LEU A 3 17.38 47.40 37.74
N LYS A 4 16.40 47.52 36.84
CA LYS A 4 15.75 46.38 36.18
C LYS A 4 16.78 45.72 35.26
N ARG A 5 17.14 44.46 35.52
CA ARG A 5 17.81 43.60 34.54
C ARG A 5 16.76 43.07 33.56
N ASP A 6 17.02 43.24 32.26
CA ASP A 6 16.14 42.79 31.18
C ASP A 6 16.15 41.26 31.09
N LYS A 7 14.98 40.64 31.35
CA LYS A 7 14.76 39.19 31.26
C LYS A 7 15.10 38.57 29.90
N ASN A 8 15.16 39.38 28.84
CA ASN A 8 15.46 38.91 27.48
C ASN A 8 16.92 38.49 27.29
N GLU A 9 17.89 39.15 27.95
CA GLU A 9 19.31 38.80 27.77
C GLU A 9 19.67 37.45 28.42
N ASP A 10 19.00 37.08 29.51
CA ASP A 10 19.25 35.81 30.20
C ASP A 10 18.66 34.62 29.42
N GLU A 11 17.53 34.80 28.73
CA GLU A 11 16.96 33.77 27.85
C GLU A 11 17.80 33.52 26.60
N GLU A 12 18.37 34.57 25.99
CA GLU A 12 19.28 34.42 24.85
C GLU A 12 20.58 33.69 25.25
N LYS A 13 21.16 34.03 26.40
CA LYS A 13 22.35 33.33 26.93
C LYS A 13 22.08 31.85 27.22
N ILE A 14 20.86 31.49 27.61
CA ILE A 14 20.47 30.08 27.83
C ILE A 14 20.30 29.34 26.49
N LYS A 15 19.70 29.98 25.47
CA LYS A 15 19.56 29.40 24.13
C LYS A 15 20.92 29.17 23.47
N GLU A 16 21.84 30.13 23.58
CA GLU A 16 23.19 30.04 23.02
C GLU A 16 24.02 28.91 23.66
N LYS A 17 23.94 28.76 24.99
CA LYS A 17 24.57 27.64 25.72
C LYS A 17 24.01 26.29 25.29
N LYS A 18 22.70 26.16 25.07
CA LYS A 18 22.08 24.91 24.58
C LYS A 18 22.53 24.57 23.15
N LEU A 19 22.68 25.59 22.30
CA LEU A 19 23.10 25.42 20.91
C LEU A 19 24.57 24.97 20.82
N ASN A 20 25.46 25.54 21.64
CA ASN A 20 26.86 25.12 21.72
C ASN A 20 27.01 23.70 22.28
N LYS A 21 26.22 23.32 23.29
CA LYS A 21 26.24 21.94 23.82
C LYS A 21 25.79 20.91 22.77
N LYS A 22 24.81 21.26 21.94
CA LYS A 22 24.34 20.40 20.84
C LYS A 22 25.38 20.27 19.71
N LYS A 23 26.11 21.36 19.40
CA LYS A 23 27.22 21.34 18.44
C LYS A 23 28.38 20.45 18.91
N GLN A 24 28.78 20.57 20.18
CA GLN A 24 29.85 19.73 20.75
C GLN A 24 29.48 18.24 20.80
N ALA A 25 28.22 17.91 21.11
CA ALA A 25 27.76 16.52 21.07
C ALA A 25 27.78 15.94 19.64
N LYS A 26 27.40 16.75 18.64
CA LYS A 26 27.41 16.33 17.23
C LYS A 26 28.83 16.19 16.67
N GLN A 27 29.79 16.95 17.19
CA GLN A 27 31.19 16.84 16.82
C GLN A 27 31.85 15.60 17.45
N LYS A 28 31.56 15.31 18.73
CA LYS A 28 32.00 14.05 19.38
C LYS A 28 31.43 12.80 18.70
N MET A 29 30.14 12.79 18.34
CA MET A 29 29.58 11.67 17.57
C MET A 29 30.20 11.50 16.19
N LYS A 30 30.82 12.55 15.63
CA LYS A 30 31.48 12.47 14.32
C LYS A 30 32.92 11.99 14.46
N GLU A 31 33.61 12.39 15.53
CA GLU A 31 34.94 11.87 15.90
C GLU A 31 34.87 10.40 16.33
N ASP A 32 33.86 9.97 17.10
CA ASP A 32 33.66 8.55 17.47
C ASP A 32 33.37 7.66 16.23
N VAL A 33 32.75 8.21 15.18
CA VAL A 33 32.50 7.48 13.91
C VAL A 33 33.75 7.46 13.02
N GLU A 34 34.63 8.46 13.12
CA GLU A 34 35.90 8.50 12.39
C GLU A 34 36.98 7.63 13.08
N GLU A 35 36.96 7.45 14.41
CA GLU A 35 37.91 6.55 15.11
C GLU A 35 37.53 5.05 15.02
N GLU A 36 36.27 4.69 14.76
CA GLU A 36 35.86 3.28 14.54
C GLU A 36 36.15 2.76 13.11
N ASP A 37 36.58 3.60 12.17
CA ASP A 37 36.76 3.23 10.75
C ASP A 37 38.24 2.97 10.34
N GLU A 38 39.18 2.89 11.29
CA GLU A 38 40.56 2.43 11.02
C GLU A 38 40.72 0.90 11.13
N GLY A 39 39.67 0.13 10.77
CA GLY A 39 39.60 -1.27 11.16
C GLY A 39 38.87 -2.26 10.25
N ALA A 40 38.46 -1.93 9.02
CA ALA A 40 38.13 -2.94 7.99
C ALA A 40 37.78 -2.27 6.66
N GLY A 41 38.57 -2.53 5.61
CA GLY A 41 38.30 -2.04 4.26
C GLY A 41 36.95 -2.54 3.73
N TRP A 42 36.00 -1.61 3.59
CA TRP A 42 34.84 -1.78 2.72
C TRP A 42 34.96 -0.81 1.56
N GLU A 43 35.01 -1.37 0.36
CA GLU A 43 35.08 -0.61 -0.88
C GLU A 43 33.67 -0.07 -1.22
N GLU A 44 33.54 1.26 -1.31
CA GLU A 44 32.29 1.92 -1.69
C GLU A 44 31.93 1.55 -3.13
N VAL A 45 31.00 0.60 -3.30
CA VAL A 45 30.49 0.22 -4.60
C VAL A 45 29.64 1.38 -5.11
N LYS A 46 30.20 2.14 -6.08
CA LYS A 46 29.54 3.26 -6.74
C LYS A 46 28.10 2.87 -7.09
N SER A 47 27.16 3.52 -6.42
CA SER A 47 25.73 3.49 -6.73
C SER A 47 25.56 3.91 -8.19
N SER A 48 25.55 2.92 -9.08
CA SER A 48 25.02 3.08 -10.43
C SER A 48 23.66 3.74 -10.31
N HIS A 49 23.42 4.71 -11.18
CA HIS A 49 22.21 5.48 -11.29
C HIS A 49 20.97 4.70 -10.83
N SER A 50 20.18 5.35 -9.97
CA SER A 50 18.75 5.08 -9.80
C SER A 50 18.06 5.31 -11.15
N THR A 51 18.30 4.43 -12.12
CA THR A 51 17.29 4.08 -13.09
C THR A 51 16.17 3.47 -12.27
N GLU A 52 15.02 4.15 -12.28
CA GLU A 52 13.74 3.56 -11.88
C GLU A 52 13.74 2.11 -12.35
N LYS A 53 13.89 1.19 -11.40
CA LYS A 53 13.63 -0.22 -11.66
C LYS A 53 12.16 -0.26 -12.02
N THR A 54 11.87 -0.16 -13.31
CA THR A 54 10.60 -0.59 -13.87
C THR A 54 10.40 -1.98 -13.29
N ARG A 55 9.45 -2.10 -12.35
CA ARG A 55 9.22 -3.32 -11.59
C ARG A 55 8.71 -4.35 -12.60
N VAL A 56 9.60 -5.20 -13.09
CA VAL A 56 9.29 -6.16 -14.14
C VAL A 56 8.50 -7.31 -13.50
N VAL A 57 7.16 -7.22 -13.54
CA VAL A 57 6.26 -8.27 -13.05
C VAL A 57 6.43 -9.57 -13.84
N PHE A 58 6.74 -9.46 -15.14
CA PHE A 58 7.09 -10.58 -16.01
C PHE A 58 8.28 -10.24 -16.90
N PRO A 59 9.25 -11.17 -17.08
CA PRO A 59 10.23 -11.05 -18.16
C PRO A 59 9.54 -10.81 -19.50
N LYS A 60 10.11 -9.94 -20.34
CA LYS A 60 9.51 -9.50 -21.63
C LYS A 60 9.16 -10.64 -22.60
N ASP A 61 9.71 -11.83 -22.40
CA ASP A 61 9.53 -13.02 -23.25
C ASP A 61 8.58 -14.08 -22.66
N THR A 62 7.81 -13.76 -21.61
CA THR A 62 6.86 -14.71 -21.03
C THR A 62 5.54 -14.67 -21.78
N GLU A 63 5.08 -15.81 -22.32
CA GLU A 63 3.71 -15.95 -22.81
C GLU A 63 2.73 -15.74 -21.64
N ILE A 64 2.00 -14.63 -21.67
CA ILE A 64 1.05 -14.27 -20.62
C ILE A 64 -0.26 -14.98 -20.91
N ASN A 65 -0.56 -15.97 -20.08
CA ASN A 65 -1.80 -16.72 -20.07
C ASN A 65 -2.45 -16.66 -18.68
N ILE A 66 -3.72 -17.08 -18.60
CA ILE A 66 -4.50 -17.12 -17.35
C ILE A 66 -3.76 -17.91 -16.24
N PRO A 67 -3.25 -19.13 -16.46
CA PRO A 67 -2.57 -19.88 -15.40
C PRO A 67 -1.27 -19.24 -14.91
N VAL A 68 -0.52 -18.53 -15.75
CA VAL A 68 0.69 -17.80 -15.38
C VAL A 68 0.36 -16.60 -14.47
N ILE A 69 -0.71 -15.85 -14.79
CA ILE A 69 -1.19 -14.77 -13.93
C ILE A 69 -1.69 -15.31 -12.60
N LEU A 70 -2.46 -16.40 -12.59
CA LEU A 70 -2.93 -17.04 -11.36
C LEU A 70 -1.78 -17.52 -10.48
N LYS A 71 -0.74 -18.13 -11.08
CA LYS A 71 0.45 -18.54 -10.35
C LYS A 71 1.16 -17.36 -9.69
N LYS A 72 1.31 -16.25 -10.42
CA LYS A 72 1.88 -15.01 -9.86
C LYS A 72 1.00 -14.36 -8.81
N LEU A 73 -0.33 -14.37 -8.99
CA LEU A 73 -1.27 -13.91 -7.99
C LEU A 73 -1.10 -14.70 -6.69
N HIS A 74 -1.06 -16.03 -6.75
CA HIS A 74 -0.84 -16.88 -5.57
C HIS A 74 0.53 -16.66 -4.92
N GLU A 75 1.58 -16.38 -5.70
CA GLU A 75 2.90 -16.01 -5.17
C GLU A 75 2.85 -14.72 -4.34
N ILE A 76 2.19 -13.68 -4.87
CA ILE A 76 2.02 -12.40 -4.17
C ILE A 76 1.16 -12.58 -2.92
N LEU A 77 0.06 -13.32 -3.02
CA LEU A 77 -0.82 -13.62 -1.88
C LEU A 77 -0.12 -14.45 -0.81
N GLY A 78 0.75 -15.38 -1.20
CA GLY A 78 1.58 -16.14 -0.27
C GLY A 78 2.61 -15.28 0.49
N ALA A 79 2.94 -14.08 -0.01
CA ALA A 79 3.77 -13.10 0.69
C ALA A 79 2.95 -12.13 1.57
N ARG A 80 1.63 -12.06 1.40
CA ARG A 80 0.74 -11.17 2.16
C ARG A 80 0.81 -11.47 3.66
N GLY A 81 0.94 -10.41 4.47
CA GLY A 81 1.00 -10.51 5.93
C GLY A 81 2.30 -11.08 6.52
N LYS A 82 3.28 -11.49 5.70
CA LYS A 82 4.58 -11.98 6.20
C LYS A 82 5.44 -10.83 6.72
N LYS A 83 6.17 -11.10 7.80
CA LYS A 83 7.15 -10.16 8.37
C LYS A 83 8.30 -9.96 7.37
N GLY A 84 8.49 -8.72 6.93
CA GLY A 84 9.54 -8.35 5.96
C GLY A 84 9.04 -8.07 4.55
N THR A 85 7.73 -8.14 4.29
CA THR A 85 7.16 -7.73 3.00
C THR A 85 6.59 -6.32 3.07
N ASP A 86 6.90 -5.50 2.06
CA ASP A 86 6.36 -4.15 1.94
C ASP A 86 4.91 -4.21 1.40
N ARG A 87 3.99 -3.58 2.15
CA ARG A 87 2.55 -3.56 1.82
C ARG A 87 2.24 -2.66 0.64
N THR A 88 2.96 -1.56 0.50
CA THR A 88 2.83 -0.64 -0.63
C THR A 88 3.26 -1.35 -1.90
N ASP A 89 4.38 -2.06 -1.85
CA ASP A 89 4.88 -2.83 -2.99
C ASP A 89 3.90 -3.95 -3.37
N GLN A 90 3.29 -4.65 -2.41
CA GLN A 90 2.25 -5.65 -2.70
C GLN A 90 1.08 -5.06 -3.49
N ILE A 91 0.60 -3.88 -3.09
CA ILE A 91 -0.49 -3.19 -3.77
C ILE A 91 -0.06 -2.81 -5.19
N GLU A 92 1.15 -2.27 -5.37
CA GLU A 92 1.69 -1.93 -6.69
C GLU A 92 1.86 -3.16 -7.59
N TYR A 93 2.38 -4.27 -7.06
CA TYR A 93 2.49 -5.53 -7.81
C TYR A 93 1.14 -6.03 -8.31
N LEU A 94 0.09 -5.95 -7.48
CA LEU A 94 -1.26 -6.34 -7.88
C LEU A 94 -1.85 -5.37 -8.92
N LYS A 95 -1.61 -4.06 -8.80
CA LYS A 95 -2.01 -3.06 -9.79
C LYS A 95 -1.36 -3.31 -11.14
N ASP A 96 -0.07 -3.63 -11.16
CA ASP A 96 0.64 -3.93 -12.40
C ASP A 96 0.22 -5.27 -12.99
N LEU A 97 -0.04 -6.29 -12.15
CA LEU A 97 -0.61 -7.57 -12.59
C LEU A 97 -1.96 -7.36 -13.29
N ARG A 98 -2.82 -6.49 -12.75
CA ARG A 98 -4.09 -6.11 -13.38
C ARG A 98 -3.88 -5.47 -14.75
N LYS A 99 -3.02 -4.45 -14.86
CA LYS A 99 -2.71 -3.78 -16.14
C LYS A 99 -2.21 -4.76 -17.19
N ILE A 100 -1.41 -5.74 -16.79
CA ILE A 100 -0.91 -6.79 -17.68
C ILE A 100 -2.05 -7.70 -18.10
N SER A 101 -2.93 -8.09 -17.17
CA SER A 101 -4.09 -8.91 -17.48
C SER A 101 -5.02 -8.26 -18.51
N GLU A 102 -5.21 -6.94 -18.42
CA GLU A 102 -6.04 -6.17 -19.36
C GLU A 102 -5.38 -6.03 -20.73
N LYS A 103 -4.06 -5.77 -20.77
CA LYS A 103 -3.30 -5.70 -22.02
C LYS A 103 -3.37 -7.00 -22.83
N HIS A 104 -3.41 -8.14 -22.15
CA HIS A 104 -3.51 -9.46 -22.77
C HIS A 104 -4.96 -9.95 -22.92
N ASN A 105 -5.94 -9.12 -22.56
CA ASN A 105 -7.37 -9.36 -22.72
C ASN A 105 -7.83 -10.74 -22.19
N LEU A 106 -7.30 -11.13 -21.02
CA LEU A 106 -7.52 -12.46 -20.39
C LEU A 106 -8.94 -12.67 -19.82
N GLY A 107 -9.86 -11.75 -20.11
CA GLY A 107 -11.26 -11.80 -19.70
C GLY A 107 -11.58 -10.97 -18.45
N PRO A 108 -12.86 -10.55 -18.31
CA PRO A 108 -13.31 -9.71 -17.19
C PRO A 108 -13.21 -10.43 -15.85
N ALA A 109 -13.37 -11.76 -15.83
CA ALA A 109 -13.32 -12.55 -14.61
C ALA A 109 -11.95 -12.51 -13.93
N MET A 110 -10.86 -12.52 -14.71
CA MET A 110 -9.51 -12.39 -14.17
C MET A 110 -9.29 -10.99 -13.58
N SER A 111 -9.77 -9.94 -14.27
CA SER A 111 -9.67 -8.56 -13.77
C SER A 111 -10.38 -8.40 -12.42
N VAL A 112 -11.62 -8.92 -12.31
CA VAL A 112 -12.41 -8.91 -11.08
C VAL A 112 -11.72 -9.63 -9.93
N LYS A 113 -11.15 -10.82 -10.18
CA LYS A 113 -10.40 -11.56 -9.15
C LYS A 113 -9.17 -10.78 -8.67
N ILE A 114 -8.44 -10.11 -9.56
CA ILE A 114 -7.29 -9.28 -9.16
C ILE A 114 -7.77 -8.06 -8.37
N MET A 115 -8.87 -7.41 -8.77
CA MET A 115 -9.47 -6.28 -8.05
C MET A 115 -9.84 -6.62 -6.61
N PHE A 116 -10.50 -7.76 -6.37
CA PHE A 116 -10.79 -8.21 -5.01
C PHE A 116 -9.52 -8.29 -4.15
N ASN A 117 -8.42 -8.79 -4.72
CA ASN A 117 -7.15 -8.90 -4.02
C ASN A 117 -6.45 -7.55 -3.82
N ILE A 118 -6.59 -6.61 -4.76
CA ILE A 118 -6.12 -5.22 -4.59
C ILE A 118 -6.84 -4.57 -3.42
N ILE A 119 -8.18 -4.59 -3.41
CA ILE A 119 -8.99 -3.97 -2.36
C ILE A 119 -8.67 -4.59 -1.00
N ALA A 120 -8.58 -5.92 -0.93
CA ALA A 120 -8.21 -6.62 0.29
C ALA A 120 -6.80 -6.21 0.79
N SER A 121 -5.84 -6.02 -0.12
CA SER A 121 -4.48 -5.56 0.23
C SER A 121 -4.44 -4.10 0.65
N ILE A 122 -5.33 -3.25 0.10
CA ILE A 122 -5.49 -1.86 0.54
C ILE A 122 -6.02 -1.81 1.97
N PHE A 123 -7.00 -2.63 2.34
CA PHE A 123 -7.45 -2.69 3.74
C PHE A 123 -6.36 -3.18 4.70
N ASP A 124 -5.45 -4.04 4.25
CA ASP A 124 -4.33 -4.52 5.06
C ASP A 124 -3.12 -3.56 5.06
N TYR A 125 -3.19 -2.43 4.34
CA TYR A 125 -2.15 -1.40 4.29
C TYR A 125 -1.74 -0.94 5.69
N ASN A 126 -2.73 -0.74 6.56
CA ASN A 126 -2.50 -0.36 7.94
C ASN A 126 -2.37 -1.62 8.82
N PRO A 127 -1.20 -1.86 9.46
CA PRO A 127 -1.04 -3.00 10.39
C PRO A 127 -1.92 -2.89 11.64
N ASN A 128 -2.28 -1.67 12.02
CA ASN A 128 -3.15 -1.42 13.15
C ASN A 128 -4.58 -1.24 12.66
N VAL A 129 -5.45 -2.17 13.03
CA VAL A 129 -6.87 -2.16 12.65
C VAL A 129 -7.60 -0.94 13.21
N ALA A 130 -7.12 -0.34 14.31
CA ALA A 130 -7.72 0.85 14.91
C ALA A 130 -7.30 2.18 14.22
N THR A 131 -6.25 2.17 13.38
CA THR A 131 -5.82 3.39 12.68
C THR A 131 -6.58 3.56 11.38
N CYS A 132 -7.13 4.76 11.15
CA CYS A 132 -7.80 5.10 9.90
C CYS A 132 -6.82 5.08 8.71
N MET A 133 -7.33 4.72 7.54
CA MET A 133 -6.58 4.77 6.29
C MET A 133 -6.21 6.21 5.89
N LYS A 134 -5.09 6.36 5.18
CA LYS A 134 -4.74 7.65 4.57
C LYS A 134 -5.77 8.02 3.49
N PRO A 135 -6.11 9.32 3.32
CA PRO A 135 -7.10 9.75 2.33
C PRO A 135 -6.82 9.27 0.91
N GLU A 136 -5.55 9.21 0.49
CA GLU A 136 -5.17 8.80 -0.86
C GLU A 136 -5.44 7.31 -1.08
N MET A 137 -5.17 6.48 -0.08
CA MET A 137 -5.43 5.04 -0.12
C MET A 137 -6.92 4.74 -0.02
N TRP A 138 -7.66 5.52 0.78
CA TRP A 138 -9.12 5.43 0.87
C TRP A 138 -9.79 5.76 -0.45
N LYS A 139 -9.42 6.87 -1.09
CA LYS A 139 -9.92 7.23 -2.41
C LYS A 139 -9.61 6.15 -3.44
N SER A 140 -8.37 5.66 -3.46
CA SER A 140 -8.00 4.54 -4.34
C SER A 140 -8.83 3.30 -4.07
N CYS A 141 -9.19 3.02 -2.82
CA CYS A 141 -10.06 1.88 -2.46
C CYS A 141 -11.46 2.06 -3.07
N LEU A 142 -12.06 3.23 -2.87
CA LEU A 142 -13.39 3.55 -3.42
C LEU A 142 -13.41 3.47 -4.94
N ASP A 143 -12.39 4.01 -5.62
CA ASP A 143 -12.27 3.95 -7.08
C ASP A 143 -12.27 2.48 -7.57
N TYR A 144 -11.56 1.57 -6.89
CA TYR A 144 -11.57 0.14 -7.24
C TYR A 144 -12.89 -0.56 -6.90
N VAL A 145 -13.57 -0.17 -5.83
CA VAL A 145 -14.89 -0.74 -5.48
C VAL A 145 -15.93 -0.32 -6.51
N ASP A 146 -15.95 0.95 -6.92
CA ASP A 146 -16.85 1.46 -7.94
C ASP A 146 -16.62 0.79 -9.31
N GLU A 147 -15.35 0.65 -9.69
CA GLU A 147 -14.97 -0.04 -10.92
C GLU A 147 -15.35 -1.53 -10.90
N LEU A 148 -15.15 -2.20 -9.77
CA LEU A 148 -15.55 -3.59 -9.55
C LEU A 148 -17.08 -3.76 -9.71
N LEU A 149 -17.86 -2.87 -9.10
CA LEU A 149 -19.32 -2.88 -9.21
C LEU A 149 -19.78 -2.61 -10.64
N THR A 150 -19.12 -1.69 -11.34
CA THR A 150 -19.41 -1.39 -12.75
C THR A 150 -19.20 -2.61 -13.64
N ILE A 151 -18.05 -3.29 -13.51
CA ILE A 151 -17.76 -4.50 -14.31
C ILE A 151 -18.74 -5.62 -14.00
N LEU A 152 -19.13 -5.79 -12.74
CA LEU A 152 -20.12 -6.80 -12.34
C LEU A 152 -21.50 -6.50 -12.93
N ASN A 153 -21.91 -5.23 -12.93
CA ASN A 153 -23.19 -4.81 -13.48
C ASN A 153 -23.24 -4.95 -15.02
N ASP A 154 -22.13 -4.69 -15.70
CA ASP A 154 -22.01 -4.85 -17.15
C ASP A 154 -21.97 -6.32 -17.59
N ASN A 155 -21.63 -7.24 -16.69
CA ASN A 155 -21.50 -8.68 -16.98
C ASN A 155 -22.42 -9.54 -16.09
N PRO A 156 -23.76 -9.52 -16.31
CA PRO A 156 -24.72 -10.22 -15.46
C PRO A 156 -24.63 -11.75 -15.52
N THR A 157 -23.87 -12.32 -16.46
CA THR A 157 -23.59 -13.76 -16.55
C THR A 157 -22.53 -14.23 -15.54
N MET A 158 -21.88 -13.29 -14.84
CA MET A 158 -20.82 -13.57 -13.88
C MET A 158 -21.38 -13.80 -12.48
N THR A 159 -21.05 -14.94 -11.89
CA THR A 159 -21.44 -15.28 -10.51
C THR A 159 -20.25 -15.09 -9.59
N VAL A 160 -20.42 -14.24 -8.58
CA VAL A 160 -19.43 -14.01 -7.51
C VAL A 160 -19.99 -14.54 -6.20
N GLY A 161 -19.19 -15.33 -5.47
CA GLY A 161 -19.60 -15.81 -4.16
C GLY A 161 -18.45 -16.37 -3.33
N GLU A 162 -18.54 -16.20 -2.01
CA GLU A 162 -17.54 -16.73 -1.08
C GLU A 162 -17.58 -18.26 -0.98
N ASN A 163 -18.77 -18.84 -1.17
CA ASN A 163 -19.01 -20.29 -1.12
C ASN A 163 -18.42 -21.06 -2.32
N ILE A 164 -17.82 -20.36 -3.29
CA ILE A 164 -17.15 -20.97 -4.43
C ILE A 164 -15.72 -21.32 -4.00
N ALA A 165 -15.40 -22.61 -4.03
CA ALA A 165 -14.06 -23.08 -3.73
C ALA A 165 -13.06 -22.64 -4.83
N GLU A 166 -11.79 -22.46 -4.47
CA GLU A 166 -10.77 -21.94 -5.41
C GLU A 166 -10.52 -22.86 -6.61
N ASP A 167 -10.73 -24.16 -6.44
CA ASP A 167 -10.68 -25.19 -7.48
C ASP A 167 -11.94 -25.27 -8.35
N ALA A 168 -13.04 -24.67 -7.90
CA ALA A 168 -14.32 -24.59 -8.62
C ALA A 168 -14.52 -23.25 -9.35
N GLU A 169 -13.50 -22.37 -9.34
CA GLU A 169 -13.53 -21.13 -10.11
C GLU A 169 -13.45 -21.39 -11.61
N ASN A 170 -14.25 -20.64 -12.36
CA ASN A 170 -14.20 -20.64 -13.82
C ASN A 170 -13.91 -19.21 -14.30
N LEU A 171 -12.67 -18.99 -14.72
CA LEU A 171 -12.17 -17.69 -15.20
C LEU A 171 -12.03 -17.65 -16.72
N GLU A 172 -12.12 -18.80 -17.40
CA GLU A 172 -11.81 -18.93 -18.84
C GLU A 172 -13.08 -19.01 -19.69
N ASN A 173 -14.11 -19.72 -19.22
CA ASN A 173 -15.25 -20.10 -20.06
C ASN A 173 -16.54 -19.36 -19.68
N ALA A 174 -16.88 -18.30 -20.42
CA ALA A 174 -18.19 -17.65 -20.35
C ALA A 174 -19.33 -18.55 -20.86
N GLU A 175 -19.04 -19.45 -21.79
CA GLU A 175 -20.03 -20.27 -22.53
C GLU A 175 -20.28 -21.67 -21.95
N GLY A 176 -19.59 -22.04 -20.86
CA GLY A 176 -19.79 -23.33 -20.18
C GLY A 176 -21.03 -23.34 -19.26
N GLU A 177 -21.47 -24.53 -18.84
CA GLU A 177 -22.54 -24.69 -17.84
C GLU A 177 -22.15 -24.00 -16.53
N GLY A 178 -22.67 -22.78 -16.32
CA GLY A 178 -22.47 -22.00 -15.09
C GLY A 178 -21.75 -20.65 -15.25
N GLY A 179 -21.33 -20.27 -16.47
CA GLY A 179 -20.70 -18.97 -16.74
C GLY A 179 -19.40 -18.71 -15.96
N TYR A 180 -19.01 -17.43 -15.85
CA TYR A 180 -17.88 -17.04 -15.01
C TYR A 180 -18.23 -17.24 -13.53
N ARG A 181 -17.36 -17.96 -12.80
CA ARG A 181 -17.53 -18.24 -11.37
C ARG A 181 -16.29 -17.79 -10.64
N ILE A 182 -16.43 -16.78 -9.79
CA ILE A 182 -15.30 -16.13 -9.12
C ILE A 182 -15.51 -16.19 -7.61
N ARG A 183 -14.46 -16.57 -6.87
CA ARG A 183 -14.47 -16.47 -5.42
C ARG A 183 -14.28 -15.02 -5.00
N GLY A 184 -15.25 -14.51 -4.26
CA GLY A 184 -15.23 -13.15 -3.74
C GLY A 184 -16.52 -12.83 -3.01
N CYS A 185 -16.46 -11.87 -2.09
CA CYS A 185 -17.65 -11.38 -1.41
C CYS A 185 -17.66 -9.85 -1.47
N ILE A 186 -18.55 -9.32 -2.30
CA ILE A 186 -18.74 -7.86 -2.40
C ILE A 186 -19.32 -7.29 -1.10
N LEU A 187 -20.18 -8.05 -0.42
CA LEU A 187 -20.79 -7.62 0.83
C LEU A 187 -19.73 -7.36 1.91
N ILE A 188 -18.82 -8.32 2.13
CA ILE A 188 -17.70 -8.17 3.08
C ILE A 188 -16.79 -6.99 2.68
N THR A 189 -16.61 -6.76 1.38
CA THR A 189 -15.81 -5.64 0.89
C THR A 189 -16.42 -4.30 1.27
N ILE A 190 -17.75 -4.17 1.14
CA ILE A 190 -18.49 -2.96 1.51
C ILE A 190 -18.57 -2.81 3.03
N GLU A 191 -18.80 -3.88 3.78
CA GLU A 191 -18.80 -3.84 5.25
C GLU A 191 -17.45 -3.35 5.79
N ARG A 192 -16.34 -3.85 5.26
CA ARG A 192 -15.00 -3.35 5.62
C ARG A 192 -14.79 -1.89 5.21
N ALA A 193 -15.38 -1.44 4.11
CA ALA A 193 -15.32 -0.04 3.71
C ALA A 193 -16.09 0.85 4.71
N ASP A 194 -17.27 0.43 5.15
CA ASP A 194 -18.06 1.15 6.16
C ASP A 194 -17.33 1.25 7.52
N ASP A 195 -16.68 0.15 7.94
CA ASP A 195 -15.83 0.14 9.12
C ASP A 195 -14.66 1.15 9.00
N GLU A 196 -14.00 1.21 7.84
CA GLU A 196 -12.95 2.19 7.58
C GLU A 196 -13.48 3.63 7.58
N PHE A 197 -14.65 3.86 6.97
CA PHE A 197 -15.28 5.18 6.95
C PHE A 197 -15.62 5.65 8.38
N THR A 198 -16.20 4.76 9.19
CA THR A 198 -16.48 5.03 10.60
C THR A 198 -15.21 5.39 11.38
N LYS A 199 -14.10 4.67 11.17
CA LYS A 199 -12.81 4.99 11.79
C LYS A 199 -12.26 6.34 11.35
N MET A 200 -12.43 6.72 10.09
CA MET A 200 -12.01 8.05 9.61
C MET A 200 -12.79 9.17 10.31
N LEU A 201 -14.11 9.02 10.46
CA LEU A 201 -14.95 10.00 11.14
C LEU A 201 -14.60 10.09 12.63
N GLN A 202 -14.35 8.95 13.29
CA GLN A 202 -13.89 8.93 14.68
C GLN A 202 -12.52 9.58 14.88
N GLY A 203 -11.65 9.50 13.88
CA GLY A 203 -10.32 10.12 13.90
C GLY A 203 -10.31 11.62 13.58
N CYS A 204 -11.45 12.19 13.16
CA CYS A 204 -11.58 13.59 12.78
C CYS A 204 -12.25 14.42 13.89
N ASP A 205 -11.86 15.68 14.03
CA ASP A 205 -12.53 16.61 14.95
C ASP A 205 -13.91 17.00 14.38
N CYS A 206 -14.97 16.70 15.10
CA CYS A 206 -16.35 16.98 14.69
C CYS A 206 -16.69 18.48 14.57
N HIS A 207 -15.85 19.37 15.11
CA HIS A 207 -16.01 20.82 14.95
C HIS A 207 -15.15 21.40 13.82
N SER A 208 -14.32 20.58 13.17
CA SER A 208 -13.46 20.99 12.07
C SER A 208 -14.22 21.01 10.73
N THR A 209 -13.80 21.89 9.82
CA THR A 209 -14.26 21.86 8.43
C THR A 209 -13.85 20.56 7.73
N GLU A 210 -12.76 19.93 8.17
CA GLU A 210 -12.32 18.64 7.65
C GLU A 210 -13.37 17.55 7.84
N TYR A 211 -14.20 17.60 8.89
CA TYR A 211 -15.27 16.61 9.08
C TYR A 211 -16.37 16.73 8.03
N VAL A 212 -16.61 17.95 7.51
CA VAL A 212 -17.59 18.21 6.46
C VAL A 212 -17.04 17.83 5.08
N ASP A 213 -15.74 17.97 4.87
CA ASP A 213 -15.07 17.64 3.61
C ASP A 213 -14.84 16.12 3.41
N ARG A 214 -15.01 15.32 4.47
CA ARG A 214 -14.80 13.86 4.50
C ARG A 214 -16.02 13.08 4.03
#